data_AF-Q0EWB9-F1
#
_entry.id   AF-Q0EWB9-F1
#
_cell.length_a   1.000
_cell.length_b   1.000
_cell.length_c   1.000
_cell.angle_alpha   90.00
_cell.angle_beta   90.00
_cell.angle_gamma   90.00
#
_symmetry.space_group_name_H-M   'P 1'
#
loop_
_entity.id
_entity.type
_entity.pdbx_description
1 polymer ?
#
loop_
_entity_poly.entity_id
_entity_poly.type
_entity_poly.pdbx_seq_one_letter_code
_entity_poly.pdbx_strand_id
1 'polypeptide(L)'
;MAFDLDRDSVLSALTKHIGKSRGITARQLVSEVTWKTPSDAHCRRLRHIIEDLRDEGHHICGHPSSGYFIAANEQELNDTCRFLTDRALASLKKVARMKKVSLPDIHGQLGLKI
;
A
#
# COMPACT_ATOMS: atom_id res chain seq x y z
N MET A 1 2.08 24.61 14.66
CA MET A 1 1.31 24.30 13.44
C MET A 1 0.74 22.90 13.59
N ALA A 2 -0.57 22.72 13.47
CA ALA A 2 -1.15 21.37 13.42
C ALA A 2 -0.91 20.85 12.01
N PHE A 3 -0.07 19.82 11.87
CA PHE A 3 0.12 19.18 10.57
C PHE A 3 -1.06 18.26 10.31
N ASP A 4 -1.82 18.56 9.27
CA ASP A 4 -2.91 17.73 8.82
C ASP A 4 -2.37 16.53 8.03
N LEU A 5 -3.14 15.44 8.05
CA LEU A 5 -2.78 14.24 7.31
C LEU A 5 -3.23 14.39 5.85
N ASP A 6 -2.35 14.92 5.01
CA ASP A 6 -2.55 15.10 3.56
C ASP A 6 -1.47 14.38 2.72
N ARG A 7 -1.65 14.41 1.40
CA ARG A 7 -0.80 13.71 0.42
C ARG A 7 0.66 14.17 0.51
N ASP A 8 0.88 15.48 0.47
CA ASP A 8 2.23 16.08 0.45
C ASP A 8 3.00 15.79 1.74
N SER A 9 2.32 15.88 2.88
CA SER A 9 2.94 15.60 4.18
C SER A 9 3.30 14.12 4.34
N VAL A 10 2.45 13.20 3.83
CA VAL A 10 2.73 11.76 3.81
C VAL A 10 3.91 11.43 2.90
N LEU A 11 3.94 11.98 1.68
CA LEU A 11 5.08 11.81 0.76
C LEU A 11 6.38 12.33 1.39
N SER A 12 6.34 13.54 1.95
CA SER A 12 7.48 14.16 2.61
C SER A 12 8.03 13.29 3.75
N ALA A 13 7.16 12.75 4.61
CA ALA A 13 7.58 11.81 5.65
C ALA A 13 8.18 10.52 5.06
N LEU A 14 7.55 9.93 4.04
CA LEU A 14 8.03 8.71 3.39
C LEU A 14 9.40 8.86 2.71
N THR A 15 9.83 10.07 2.33
CA THR A 15 11.20 10.29 1.80
C THR A 15 12.30 9.91 2.79
N LYS A 16 12.00 9.84 4.09
CA LYS A 16 12.93 9.38 5.13
C LYS A 16 12.96 7.85 5.26
N HIS A 17 11.97 7.17 4.68
CA HIS A 17 11.75 5.73 4.75
C HIS A 17 12.00 5.08 3.39
N ILE A 18 13.24 5.18 2.91
CA ILE A 18 13.67 4.52 1.67
C ILE A 18 14.21 3.14 2.01
N GLY A 19 13.67 2.10 1.36
CA GLY A 19 14.05 0.71 1.57
C GLY A 19 13.21 -0.02 2.60
N LYS A 20 13.02 -1.32 2.40
CA LYS A 20 12.22 -2.20 3.26
C LYS A 20 12.70 -2.22 4.71
N SER A 21 14.02 -2.12 4.92
CA SER A 21 14.64 -2.08 6.25
C SER A 21 14.29 -0.80 7.04
N ARG A 22 13.85 0.25 6.36
CA ARG A 22 13.41 1.53 6.96
C ARG A 22 11.90 1.69 7.00
N GLY A 23 11.15 0.62 6.76
CA GLY A 23 9.70 0.71 6.71
C GLY A 23 9.07 1.14 8.04
N ILE A 24 7.97 1.88 7.92
CA ILE A 24 7.26 2.52 9.03
C ILE A 24 5.82 2.04 9.10
N THR A 25 5.35 1.70 10.31
CA THR A 25 3.96 1.26 10.48
C THR A 25 2.99 2.43 10.23
N ALA A 26 1.73 2.13 9.87
CA ALA A 26 0.70 3.16 9.70
C ALA A 26 0.57 4.08 10.93
N ARG A 27 0.61 3.53 12.14
CA ARG A 27 0.49 4.33 13.37
C ARG A 27 1.69 5.25 13.57
N GLN A 28 2.90 4.76 13.32
CA GLN A 28 4.11 5.57 13.39
C GLN A 28 4.11 6.67 12.33
N LEU A 29 3.73 6.36 11.08
CA LEU A 29 3.67 7.34 10.00
C LEU A 29 2.66 8.45 10.28
N VAL A 30 1.47 8.10 10.78
CA VAL A 30 0.50 9.11 11.25
C VAL A 30 1.08 9.98 12.37
N SER A 31 1.76 9.37 13.34
CA SER A 31 2.38 10.11 14.45
C SER A 31 3.49 11.04 13.96
N GLU A 32 4.28 10.61 12.99
CA GLU A 32 5.36 11.43 12.40
C GLU A 32 4.81 12.61 11.59
N VAL A 33 3.76 12.38 10.80
CA VAL A 33 3.14 13.45 10.01
C VAL A 33 2.40 14.44 10.89
N THR A 34 1.55 13.96 11.79
CA THR A 34 0.59 14.81 12.53
C THR A 34 1.08 15.29 13.89
N TRP A 35 2.16 14.68 14.42
CA TRP A 35 2.66 14.89 15.79
C TRP A 35 1.61 14.62 16.88
N LYS A 36 0.60 13.79 16.57
CA LYS A 36 -0.50 13.41 17.46
C LYS A 36 -0.53 11.91 17.69
N THR A 37 -1.17 11.48 18.78
CA THR A 37 -1.47 10.06 18.99
C THR A 37 -2.34 9.54 17.84
N PRO A 38 -1.92 8.48 17.14
CA PRO A 38 -2.64 7.96 15.99
C PRO A 38 -3.95 7.32 16.43
N SER A 39 -5.05 7.73 15.79
CA SER A 39 -6.35 7.06 15.90
C SER A 39 -6.56 6.09 14.75
N ASP A 40 -7.54 5.20 14.87
CA ASP A 40 -7.89 4.27 13.79
C ASP A 40 -8.45 5.01 12.57
N ALA A 41 -9.14 6.14 12.78
CA ALA A 41 -9.62 7.00 11.71
C ALA A 41 -8.44 7.60 10.92
N HIS A 42 -7.39 8.07 11.60
CA HIS A 42 -6.17 8.54 10.93
C HIS A 42 -5.50 7.41 10.13
N CYS A 43 -5.43 6.20 10.69
CA CYS A 43 -4.83 5.07 9.98
C CYS A 43 -5.64 4.64 8.75
N ARG A 44 -6.98 4.75 8.78
CA ARG A 44 -7.84 4.52 7.60
C ARG A 44 -7.60 5.59 6.53
N ARG A 45 -7.59 6.87 6.93
CA ARG A 45 -7.29 7.98 6.03
C ARG A 45 -5.91 7.85 5.39
N LEU A 46 -4.89 7.47 6.16
CA LEU A 46 -3.55 7.21 5.63
C LEU A 46 -3.58 6.12 4.56
N ARG A 47 -4.33 5.02 4.75
CA ARG A 47 -4.42 3.96 3.74
C ARG A 47 -4.99 4.46 2.42
N HIS A 48 -6.03 5.28 2.45
CA HIS A 48 -6.58 5.91 1.24
C HIS A 48 -5.57 6.82 0.55
N ILE A 49 -4.86 7.66 1.32
CA ILE A 49 -3.79 8.50 0.76
C ILE A 49 -2.70 7.64 0.08
N ILE A 50 -2.30 6.53 0.69
CA ILE A 50 -1.30 5.62 0.10
C ILE A 50 -1.83 4.93 -1.17
N GLU A 51 -3.12 4.58 -1.20
CA GLU A 51 -3.78 4.05 -2.39
C GLU A 51 -3.77 5.08 -3.52
N ASP A 52 -4.22 6.31 -3.26
CA ASP A 52 -4.23 7.41 -4.25
C ASP A 52 -2.81 7.68 -4.80
N LEU A 53 -1.81 7.73 -3.93
CA LEU A 53 -0.41 7.94 -4.34
C LEU A 53 0.13 6.79 -5.21
N ARG A 54 -0.32 5.55 -4.98
CA ARG A 54 0.07 4.41 -5.83
C ARG A 54 -0.61 4.46 -7.19
N ASP A 55 -1.87 4.90 -7.22
CA ASP A 55 -2.61 5.09 -8.47
C ASP A 55 -1.97 6.21 -9.33
N GLU A 56 -1.37 7.21 -8.69
CA GLU A 56 -0.54 8.25 -9.33
C GLU A 56 0.86 7.73 -9.77
N GLY A 57 1.22 6.49 -9.44
CA GLY A 57 2.46 5.84 -9.86
C GLY A 57 3.64 5.97 -8.88
N HIS A 58 3.42 6.48 -7.66
CA HIS A 58 4.50 6.53 -6.67
C HIS A 58 4.91 5.12 -6.21
N HIS A 59 6.23 4.88 -6.12
CA HIS A 59 6.83 3.60 -5.70
C HIS A 59 6.73 3.34 -4.19
N ILE A 60 5.56 3.61 -3.60
CA ILE A 60 5.28 3.41 -2.19
C ILE A 60 4.96 1.93 -1.95
N CYS A 61 5.92 1.23 -1.37
CA CYS A 61 5.81 -0.15 -0.98
C CYS A 61 5.07 -0.33 0.35
N GLY A 62 4.58 -1.54 0.60
CA GLY A 62 3.86 -1.81 1.85
C GLY A 62 3.58 -3.29 2.09
N HIS A 63 3.96 -3.79 3.27
CA HIS A 63 3.67 -5.15 3.72
C HIS A 63 3.38 -5.17 5.23
N PRO A 64 2.47 -6.03 5.74
CA PRO A 64 2.15 -6.08 7.18
C PRO A 64 3.37 -6.25 8.10
N SER A 65 4.42 -6.94 7.63
CA SER A 65 5.63 -7.17 8.43
C SER A 65 6.66 -6.03 8.38
N SER A 66 6.60 -5.14 7.39
CA SER A 66 7.60 -4.07 7.20
C SER A 66 7.01 -2.66 7.25
N GLY A 67 5.68 -2.50 7.24
CA GLY A 67 5.07 -1.18 7.11
C GLY A 67 5.23 -0.59 5.71
N TYR A 68 5.10 0.74 5.61
CA TYR A 68 5.21 1.53 4.39
C TYR A 68 6.63 2.07 4.20
N PHE A 69 7.08 2.16 2.96
CA PHE A 69 8.39 2.70 2.59
C PHE A 69 8.40 3.06 1.09
N ILE A 70 9.34 3.89 0.66
CA ILE A 70 9.64 4.09 -0.77
C ILE A 70 10.64 3.01 -1.20
N ALA A 71 10.39 2.36 -2.34
CA ALA A 71 11.30 1.34 -2.87
C ALA A 71 12.71 1.92 -3.06
N ALA A 72 13.72 1.28 -2.48
CA ALA A 72 15.13 1.64 -2.71
C ALA A 72 15.66 1.09 -4.04
N ASN A 73 15.03 0.03 -4.56
CA ASN A 73 15.43 -0.66 -5.77
C ASN A 73 14.22 -1.34 -6.43
N GLU A 74 14.41 -1.81 -7.65
CA GLU A 74 13.37 -2.47 -8.45
C GLU A 74 12.86 -3.77 -7.80
N GLN A 75 13.71 -4.53 -7.11
CA GLN A 75 13.31 -5.77 -6.46
C GLN A 75 12.26 -5.53 -5.37
N GLU A 76 12.42 -4.48 -4.55
CA GLU A 76 11.45 -4.12 -3.51
C GLU A 76 10.11 -3.67 -4.09
N LEU A 77 10.14 -2.96 -5.23
CA LEU A 77 8.95 -2.57 -5.95
C LEU A 77 8.24 -3.82 -6.50
N ASN A 78 8.96 -4.70 -7.18
CA ASN A 78 8.44 -5.95 -7.75
C ASN A 78 7.87 -6.88 -6.66
N ASP A 79 8.50 -6.94 -5.49
CA ASP A 79 7.99 -7.67 -4.33
C ASP A 79 6.65 -7.12 -3.84
N THR A 80 6.49 -5.79 -3.82
CA THR A 80 5.21 -5.17 -3.48
C THR A 80 4.16 -5.45 -4.55
N CYS A 81 4.50 -5.32 -5.85
CA CYS A 81 3.59 -5.62 -6.95
C CYS A 81 3.10 -7.08 -6.90
N ARG A 82 4.00 -8.02 -6.62
CA ARG A 82 3.65 -9.44 -6.42
C ARG A 82 2.69 -9.61 -5.24
N PHE A 83 2.98 -8.99 -4.09
CA PHE A 83 2.10 -9.06 -2.92
C PHE A 83 0.70 -8.51 -3.19
N LEU A 84 0.59 -7.38 -3.89
CA LEU A 84 -0.70 -6.78 -4.26
C LEU A 84 -1.47 -7.69 -5.23
N THR A 85 -0.77 -8.26 -6.21
CA THR A 85 -1.35 -9.22 -7.17
C THR A 85 -1.86 -10.47 -6.47
N ASP A 86 -1.06 -11.07 -5.59
CA ASP A 86 -1.46 -12.26 -4.83
C ASP A 86 -2.71 -12.00 -3.98
N ARG A 87 -2.78 -10.82 -3.35
CA ARG A 87 -3.96 -10.39 -2.58
C ARG A 87 -5.19 -10.21 -3.47
N ALA A 88 -5.03 -9.62 -4.65
CA ALA A 88 -6.10 -9.47 -5.62
C ALA A 88 -6.60 -10.85 -6.07
N LEU A 89 -5.70 -11.75 -6.47
CA LEU A 89 -6.00 -13.13 -6.86
C LEU A 89 -6.71 -13.91 -5.76
N ALA A 90 -6.29 -13.77 -4.50
CA ALA A 90 -6.97 -14.39 -3.36
C ALA A 90 -8.43 -13.93 -3.23
N SER A 91 -8.69 -12.65 -3.51
CA SER A 91 -10.05 -12.09 -3.49
C SER A 91 -10.87 -12.58 -4.69
N LEU A 92 -10.28 -12.61 -5.89
CA LEU A 92 -10.95 -13.14 -7.10
C LEU A 92 -11.29 -14.63 -6.95
N LYS A 93 -10.43 -15.44 -6.32
CA LYS A 93 -10.72 -16.84 -5.98
C LYS A 93 -11.96 -16.97 -5.10
N LYS A 94 -12.11 -16.11 -4.09
CA LYS A 94 -13.32 -16.09 -3.24
C LYS A 94 -14.55 -15.74 -4.06
N VAL A 95 -14.48 -14.71 -4.92
CA VAL A 95 -15.58 -14.31 -5.82
C VAL A 95 -15.98 -15.46 -6.74
N ALA A 96 -15.02 -16.12 -7.40
CA ALA A 96 -15.26 -17.27 -8.27
C ALA A 96 -16.03 -18.38 -7.54
N ARG A 97 -15.59 -18.72 -6.31
CA ARG A 97 -16.28 -19.70 -5.46
C ARG A 97 -17.69 -19.27 -5.09
N MET A 98 -17.88 -18.03 -4.67
CA MET A 98 -19.20 -17.48 -4.29
C MET A 98 -20.17 -17.45 -5.47
N LYS A 99 -19.66 -17.14 -6.67
CA LYS A 99 -20.44 -17.08 -7.92
C LYS A 99 -20.53 -18.43 -8.65
N LYS A 100 -19.86 -19.47 -8.17
CA LYS A 100 -19.75 -20.81 -8.80
C LYS A 100 -19.25 -20.76 -10.25
N VAL A 101 -18.32 -19.85 -10.55
CA VAL A 101 -17.66 -19.73 -11.87
C VAL A 101 -16.19 -20.14 -11.77
N SER A 102 -15.55 -20.42 -12.91
CA SER A 102 -14.13 -20.77 -12.92
C SER A 102 -13.25 -19.51 -12.74
N LEU A 103 -12.08 -19.64 -12.13
CA LEU A 103 -11.16 -18.51 -11.95
C LEU A 103 -10.64 -17.93 -13.27
N PRO A 104 -10.35 -18.73 -14.32
CA PRO A 104 -10.00 -18.20 -15.64
C PRO A 104 -11.06 -17.26 -16.23
N ASP A 105 -12.35 -17.47 -15.94
CA ASP A 105 -13.43 -16.58 -16.41
C ASP A 105 -13.37 -15.18 -15.77
N ILE A 106 -12.66 -15.04 -14.65
CA ILE A 106 -12.46 -13.76 -13.94
C ILE A 106 -11.07 -13.18 -14.22
N HIS A 107 -10.04 -14.02 -14.39
CA HIS A 107 -8.64 -13.60 -14.53
C HIS A 107 -8.19 -13.44 -15.99
N GLY A 108 -8.80 -14.16 -16.94
CA GLY A 108 -8.42 -14.19 -18.36
C GLY A 108 -8.53 -12.86 -19.11
N GLN A 109 -9.07 -11.81 -18.49
CA GLN A 109 -9.21 -10.48 -19.10
C GLN A 109 -8.11 -9.47 -18.72
N LEU A 110 -7.23 -9.78 -17.76
CA LEU A 110 -6.40 -8.73 -17.11
C LEU A 110 -4.95 -8.62 -17.58
N GLY A 111 -4.44 -9.53 -18.42
CA GLY A 111 -3.17 -9.33 -19.17
C GLY A 111 -1.89 -9.01 -18.36
N LEU A 112 -1.89 -9.16 -17.04
CA LEU A 112 -0.75 -8.80 -16.19
C LEU A 112 0.35 -9.87 -16.30
N LYS A 113 1.42 -9.57 -17.04
CA LYS A 113 2.71 -10.23 -16.90
C LYS A 113 3.51 -9.44 -15.87
N ILE A 114 3.85 -10.08 -14.75
CA ILE A 114 4.77 -9.55 -13.74
C ILE A 114 6.08 -10.29 -13.91
#